data_AF-A0A212JWZ7-F1
#
_entry.id   AF-A0A212JWZ7-F1
#
_cell.length_a   1.000
_cell.length_b   1.000
_cell.length_c   1.000
_cell.angle_alpha   90.00
_cell.angle_beta   90.00
_cell.angle_gamma   90.00
#
_symmetry.space_group_name_H-M   'P 1'
#
loop_
_entity.id
_entity.type
_entity.pdbx_description
1 polymer ?
#
loop_
_entity_poly.entity_id
_entity_poly.type
_entity_poly.pdbx_seq_one_letter_code
_entity_poly.pdbx_strand_id
1 'polypeptide(L)'
;MSANRLFEIVYLLLEKKRLTAGELAARFEVSVRTIYRDVDALSSAGVPIYAAQGKGGGVALMDHYVLDRAAFTEEEQRALLTALQSLPVSARLGAEETLSKLSGLFRRQETDWLQVDLTRWGGGAADSRKFELLKSAILGRRVINFRYVSSYGQTTDRRAYPARLVFKGQGWYLQAYCPEKGGYRTFKVSRILNLELQDECYDLEPAPPPIEMDGPPEGLCKSVRLRFSPFMAYRVYDEFDEDCITLKEDGALLVQVTFPDDGWLYGYLLSFGAGVEVLEPPRVKERLSLLAKEIWQLNCKPDIGCQVCGSMMEPSTQKEAFHMEPINQSYCQSCGMPISDPAILGTEADGAPSQHYCKYCYENGAFTAPMSMEDMIAFCAPLMAQNNPGMTEEQAKAQMRGFFPMLLRWRKD
;
A
#
# COMPACT_ATOMS: atom_id res chain seq x y z
N MET A 1 -37.73 -0.82 -31.05
CA MET A 1 -38.34 0.51 -30.81
C MET A 1 -39.66 0.47 -30.04
N SER A 2 -40.56 -0.52 -30.19
CA SER A 2 -41.82 -0.54 -29.41
C SER A 2 -41.62 -0.80 -27.91
N ALA A 3 -40.76 -1.76 -27.53
CA ALA A 3 -40.59 -2.16 -26.13
C ALA A 3 -40.12 -1.02 -25.20
N ASN A 4 -39.22 -0.15 -25.68
CA ASN A 4 -38.74 1.00 -24.89
C ASN A 4 -39.86 2.02 -24.63
N ARG A 5 -40.71 2.26 -25.64
CA ARG A 5 -41.86 3.17 -25.52
C ARG A 5 -42.94 2.64 -24.58
N LEU A 6 -43.20 1.32 -24.59
CA LEU A 6 -44.14 0.69 -23.65
C LEU A 6 -43.70 0.92 -22.20
N PHE A 7 -42.40 0.75 -21.92
CA PHE A 7 -41.84 0.99 -20.60
C PHE A 7 -41.94 2.46 -20.18
N GLU A 8 -41.59 3.39 -21.07
CA GLU A 8 -41.69 4.84 -20.80
C GLU A 8 -43.13 5.31 -20.58
N ILE A 9 -44.12 4.75 -21.29
CA ILE A 9 -45.55 5.03 -21.05
C ILE A 9 -45.93 4.66 -19.61
N VAL A 10 -45.54 3.47 -19.13
CA VAL A 10 -45.82 3.02 -17.75
C VAL A 10 -45.14 3.94 -16.73
N TYR A 11 -43.88 4.28 -16.95
CA TYR A 11 -43.13 5.18 -16.05
C TYR A 11 -43.76 6.57 -15.92
N LEU A 12 -44.14 7.19 -17.05
CA LEU A 12 -44.79 8.50 -17.05
C LEU A 12 -46.13 8.50 -16.32
N LEU A 13 -46.88 7.39 -16.40
CA LEU A 13 -48.15 7.23 -15.71
C LEU A 13 -47.97 6.98 -14.21
N LEU A 14 -46.86 6.39 -13.77
CA LEU A 14 -46.51 6.25 -12.35
C LEU A 14 -46.17 7.61 -11.70
N GLU A 15 -45.50 8.49 -12.43
CA GLU A 15 -45.11 9.82 -11.94
C GLU A 15 -46.28 10.81 -11.96
N LYS A 16 -46.99 10.91 -13.09
CA LYS A 16 -48.02 11.93 -13.33
C LYS A 16 -49.45 11.48 -13.08
N LYS A 17 -49.65 10.20 -12.70
CA LYS A 17 -50.93 9.51 -12.44
C LYS A 17 -51.87 9.38 -13.65
N ARG A 18 -51.95 10.39 -14.53
CA ARG A 18 -52.81 10.39 -15.72
C ARG A 18 -52.24 11.31 -16.80
N LEU A 19 -52.24 10.84 -18.05
CA LEU A 19 -51.86 11.61 -19.24
C LEU A 19 -52.83 11.34 -20.38
N THR A 20 -53.09 12.32 -21.22
CA THR A 20 -53.92 12.11 -22.42
C THR A 20 -53.15 11.35 -23.50
N ALA A 21 -53.87 10.63 -24.36
CA ALA A 21 -53.25 9.95 -25.50
C ALA A 21 -52.60 10.95 -26.48
N GLY A 22 -53.07 12.20 -26.52
CA GLY A 22 -52.48 13.29 -27.30
C GLY A 22 -51.12 13.75 -26.75
N GLU A 23 -50.98 13.88 -25.43
CA GLU A 23 -49.71 14.23 -24.78
C GLU A 23 -48.66 13.13 -24.96
N LEU A 24 -49.08 11.86 -24.82
CA LEU A 24 -48.20 10.71 -25.07
C LEU A 24 -47.78 10.66 -26.55
N ALA A 25 -48.71 10.89 -27.47
CA ALA A 25 -48.44 10.92 -28.92
C ALA A 25 -47.44 12.02 -29.29
N ALA A 26 -47.62 13.23 -28.77
CA ALA A 26 -46.69 14.34 -28.99
C ALA A 26 -45.30 14.06 -28.41
N ARG A 27 -45.23 13.45 -27.22
CA ARG A 27 -43.95 13.17 -26.54
C ARG A 27 -43.13 12.07 -27.22
N PHE A 28 -43.79 11.05 -27.73
CA PHE A 28 -43.13 9.92 -28.40
C PHE A 28 -43.05 10.10 -29.92
N GLU A 29 -43.50 11.25 -30.45
CA GLU A 29 -43.53 11.55 -31.89
C GLU A 29 -44.26 10.47 -32.71
N VAL A 30 -45.36 9.96 -32.17
CA VAL A 30 -46.19 8.92 -32.81
C VAL A 30 -47.64 9.37 -32.94
N SER A 31 -48.42 8.65 -33.75
CA SER A 31 -49.87 8.88 -33.82
C SER A 31 -50.57 8.45 -32.54
N VAL A 32 -51.68 9.12 -32.21
CA VAL A 32 -52.60 8.73 -31.12
C VAL A 32 -53.06 7.27 -31.25
N ARG A 33 -53.26 6.79 -32.50
CA ARG A 33 -53.59 5.38 -32.78
C ARG A 33 -52.49 4.41 -32.34
N THR A 34 -51.22 4.81 -32.41
CA THR A 34 -50.09 4.00 -31.93
C THR A 34 -50.08 3.94 -30.41
N ILE A 35 -50.39 5.03 -29.73
CA ILE A 35 -50.54 5.05 -28.27
C ILE A 35 -51.64 4.11 -27.81
N TYR A 36 -52.82 4.12 -28.45
CA TYR A 36 -53.88 3.17 -28.11
C TYR A 36 -53.46 1.71 -28.34
N ARG A 37 -52.75 1.43 -29.44
CA ARG A 37 -52.22 0.08 -29.70
C ARG A 37 -51.20 -0.37 -28.63
N ASP A 38 -50.41 0.57 -28.14
CA ASP A 38 -49.42 0.33 -27.09
C ASP A 38 -50.09 0.13 -25.71
N VAL A 39 -51.16 0.88 -25.43
CA VAL A 39 -52.01 0.68 -24.24
C VAL A 39 -52.68 -0.69 -24.26
N ASP A 40 -53.22 -1.12 -25.41
CA ASP A 40 -53.80 -2.46 -25.59
C ASP A 40 -52.75 -3.56 -25.39
N ALA A 41 -51.52 -3.35 -25.90
CA ALA A 41 -50.42 -4.29 -25.70
C ALA A 41 -50.00 -4.40 -24.23
N LEU A 42 -49.95 -3.27 -23.50
CA LEU A 42 -49.67 -3.24 -22.07
C LEU A 42 -50.78 -3.93 -21.27
N SER A 43 -52.04 -3.65 -21.60
CA SER A 43 -53.20 -4.31 -20.99
C SER A 43 -53.18 -5.82 -21.21
N SER A 44 -52.88 -6.26 -22.44
CA SER A 44 -52.74 -7.68 -22.80
C SER A 44 -51.56 -8.36 -22.11
N ALA A 45 -50.53 -7.60 -21.72
CA ALA A 45 -49.39 -8.08 -20.95
C ALA A 45 -49.63 -8.07 -19.42
N GLY A 46 -50.87 -7.80 -18.96
CA GLY A 46 -51.24 -7.82 -17.56
C GLY A 46 -50.93 -6.54 -16.78
N VAL A 47 -50.56 -5.45 -17.46
CA VAL A 47 -50.42 -4.13 -16.83
C VAL A 47 -51.82 -3.53 -16.67
N PRO A 48 -52.26 -3.14 -15.45
CA PRO A 48 -53.61 -2.62 -15.19
C PRO A 48 -53.74 -1.15 -15.62
N ILE A 49 -53.58 -0.93 -16.92
CA ILE A 49 -53.72 0.34 -17.61
C ILE A 49 -55.13 0.46 -18.18
N TYR A 50 -55.73 1.65 -18.09
CA TYR A 50 -57.04 1.92 -18.66
C TYR A 50 -57.07 3.31 -19.32
N ALA A 51 -57.97 3.49 -20.27
CA ALA A 51 -58.25 4.77 -20.91
C ALA A 51 -59.66 5.24 -20.52
N ALA A 52 -59.75 6.40 -19.88
CA ALA A 52 -61.02 7.05 -19.56
C ALA A 52 -61.37 8.11 -20.60
N GLN A 53 -62.63 8.13 -21.08
CA GLN A 53 -63.13 9.14 -22.02
C GLN A 53 -63.86 10.29 -21.29
N GLY A 54 -63.74 11.53 -21.81
CA GLY A 54 -64.45 12.71 -21.29
C GLY A 54 -63.55 13.91 -20.96
N LYS A 55 -64.13 15.01 -20.44
CA LYS A 55 -63.37 16.16 -19.92
C LYS A 55 -62.59 15.75 -18.67
N GLY A 56 -61.26 15.70 -18.77
CA GLY A 56 -60.38 15.12 -17.74
C GLY A 56 -60.06 13.63 -17.93
N GLY A 57 -60.47 13.05 -19.07
CA GLY A 57 -60.10 11.71 -19.50
C GLY A 57 -58.63 11.59 -19.90
N GLY A 58 -58.12 10.35 -19.96
CA GLY A 58 -56.72 10.06 -20.24
C GLY A 58 -56.39 8.60 -20.00
N VAL A 59 -55.19 8.22 -20.42
CA VAL A 59 -54.56 6.95 -20.06
C VAL A 59 -54.08 7.08 -18.61
N ALA A 60 -54.40 6.08 -17.79
CA ALA A 60 -54.02 6.02 -16.39
C ALA A 60 -53.80 4.57 -15.96
N LEU A 61 -53.04 4.40 -14.87
CA LEU A 61 -52.92 3.12 -14.17
C LEU A 61 -54.02 3.04 -13.11
N MET A 62 -54.56 1.85 -12.82
CA MET A 62 -55.53 1.66 -11.75
C MET A 62 -54.97 2.22 -10.43
N ASP A 63 -55.79 2.98 -9.69
CA ASP A 63 -55.39 3.48 -8.37
C ASP A 63 -55.01 2.28 -7.49
N HIS A 64 -53.91 2.40 -6.76
CA HIS A 64 -53.22 1.32 -6.04
C HIS A 64 -52.36 0.36 -6.88
N TYR A 65 -52.21 0.59 -8.20
CA TYR A 65 -51.06 0.03 -8.93
C TYR A 65 -49.80 0.82 -8.55
N VAL A 66 -49.26 0.45 -7.40
CA VAL A 66 -47.80 0.42 -7.27
C VAL A 66 -47.34 -0.63 -8.29
N LEU A 67 -46.13 -0.53 -8.84
CA LEU A 67 -45.39 -1.72 -9.28
C LEU A 67 -45.17 -2.58 -8.02
N ASP A 68 -46.26 -3.14 -7.50
CA ASP A 68 -46.35 -3.71 -6.18
C ASP A 68 -45.76 -5.11 -6.33
N ARG A 69 -44.57 -5.30 -5.77
CA ARG A 69 -44.10 -6.59 -5.23
C ARG A 69 -43.84 -7.72 -6.22
N ALA A 70 -44.15 -7.58 -7.51
CA ALA A 70 -44.06 -8.71 -8.44
C ALA A 70 -42.62 -9.11 -8.82
N ALA A 71 -41.61 -8.30 -8.49
CA ALA A 71 -40.21 -8.61 -8.82
C ALA A 71 -39.30 -8.79 -7.60
N PHE A 72 -39.52 -8.05 -6.51
CA PHE A 72 -38.62 -8.05 -5.34
C PHE A 72 -39.40 -7.87 -4.02
N THR A 73 -39.13 -8.74 -3.06
CA THR A 73 -39.53 -8.68 -1.65
C THR A 73 -38.91 -7.48 -0.93
N GLU A 74 -39.41 -7.13 0.26
CA GLU A 74 -38.82 -6.03 1.06
C GLU A 74 -37.34 -6.27 1.42
N GLU A 75 -36.97 -7.54 1.64
CA GLU A 75 -35.60 -7.95 1.92
C GLU A 75 -34.71 -7.77 0.69
N GLU A 76 -35.19 -8.17 -0.48
CA GLU A 76 -34.47 -7.98 -1.76
C GLU A 76 -34.32 -6.51 -2.12
N GLN A 77 -35.34 -5.68 -1.87
CA GLN A 77 -35.26 -4.23 -2.08
C GLN A 77 -34.21 -3.60 -1.16
N ARG A 78 -34.18 -3.99 0.13
CA ARG A 78 -33.16 -3.51 1.08
C ARG A 78 -31.78 -3.98 0.67
N ALA A 79 -31.63 -5.25 0.28
CA ALA A 79 -30.37 -5.80 -0.18
C ALA A 79 -29.85 -5.08 -1.44
N LEU A 80 -30.72 -4.75 -2.41
CA LEU A 80 -30.37 -4.01 -3.62
C LEU A 80 -29.91 -2.59 -3.31
N LEU A 81 -30.64 -1.86 -2.47
CA LEU A 81 -30.26 -0.50 -2.06
C LEU A 81 -28.94 -0.51 -1.27
N THR A 82 -28.76 -1.43 -0.33
CA THR A 82 -27.50 -1.59 0.43
C THR A 82 -26.34 -2.02 -0.47
N ALA A 83 -26.58 -2.86 -1.47
CA ALA A 83 -25.56 -3.26 -2.45
C ALA A 83 -25.11 -2.07 -3.30
N LEU A 84 -26.03 -1.20 -3.74
CA LEU A 84 -25.69 0.00 -4.51
C LEU A 84 -24.98 1.06 -3.64
N GLN A 85 -25.37 1.21 -2.38
CA GLN A 85 -24.71 2.11 -1.43
C GLN A 85 -23.30 1.65 -1.03
N SER A 86 -23.07 0.33 -1.01
CA SER A 86 -21.77 -0.27 -0.71
C SER A 86 -20.82 -0.32 -1.91
N LEU A 87 -21.25 0.13 -3.09
CA LEU A 87 -20.37 0.25 -4.24
C LEU A 87 -19.29 1.33 -3.98
N PRO A 88 -18.04 1.06 -4.37
CA PRO A 88 -16.96 2.04 -4.32
C PRO A 88 -17.33 3.30 -5.10
N VAL A 89 -16.88 4.47 -4.60
CA VAL A 89 -17.13 5.79 -5.21
C VAL A 89 -16.83 5.81 -6.71
N SER A 90 -15.78 5.12 -7.16
CA SER A 90 -15.42 5.00 -8.59
C SER A 90 -16.49 4.32 -9.44
N ALA A 91 -17.23 3.35 -8.89
CA ALA A 91 -18.37 2.69 -9.52
C ALA A 91 -19.70 3.42 -9.26
N ARG A 92 -19.70 4.40 -8.34
CA ARG A 92 -20.88 5.17 -7.94
C ARG A 92 -21.18 6.35 -8.87
N LEU A 93 -20.20 6.79 -9.66
CA LEU A 93 -20.35 7.72 -10.78
C LEU A 93 -21.29 7.12 -11.86
N GLY A 94 -22.59 7.35 -11.71
CA GLY A 94 -23.68 6.75 -12.51
C GLY A 94 -24.64 5.87 -11.71
N ALA A 95 -24.23 5.39 -10.55
CA ALA A 95 -25.11 4.70 -9.61
C ALA A 95 -25.97 5.66 -8.80
N GLU A 96 -25.55 6.91 -8.56
CA GLU A 96 -26.34 7.90 -7.80
C GLU A 96 -27.71 8.18 -8.43
N GLU A 97 -27.76 8.37 -9.75
CA GLU A 97 -29.02 8.57 -10.47
C GLU A 97 -29.89 7.30 -10.43
N THR A 98 -29.26 6.13 -10.54
CA THR A 98 -29.93 4.83 -10.45
C THR A 98 -30.47 4.58 -9.04
N LEU A 99 -29.71 4.94 -8.03
CA LEU A 99 -30.04 4.82 -6.62
C LEU A 99 -31.18 5.78 -6.27
N SER A 100 -31.13 7.02 -6.75
CA SER A 100 -32.25 7.97 -6.63
C SER A 100 -33.53 7.46 -7.30
N LYS A 101 -33.43 6.91 -8.52
CA LYS A 101 -34.57 6.31 -9.25
C LYS A 101 -35.14 5.08 -8.52
N LEU A 102 -34.29 4.20 -7.99
CA LEU A 102 -34.71 3.00 -7.26
C LEU A 102 -35.25 3.32 -5.87
N SER A 103 -34.64 4.25 -5.13
CA SER A 103 -35.16 4.76 -3.86
C SER A 103 -36.53 5.42 -4.05
N GLY A 104 -36.71 6.17 -5.15
CA GLY A 104 -38.01 6.72 -5.55
C GLY A 104 -39.04 5.64 -5.91
N LEU A 105 -38.61 4.58 -6.62
CA LEU A 105 -39.45 3.43 -6.98
C LEU A 105 -39.90 2.63 -5.75
N PHE A 106 -38.99 2.40 -4.79
CA PHE A 106 -39.25 1.65 -3.56
C PHE A 106 -39.84 2.51 -2.43
N ARG A 107 -39.92 3.84 -2.61
CA ARG A 107 -40.39 4.83 -1.63
C ARG A 107 -39.74 4.66 -0.24
N ARG A 108 -38.47 4.29 -0.21
CA ARG A 108 -37.70 4.12 1.04
C ARG A 108 -36.74 5.30 1.19
N GLN A 109 -36.71 5.88 2.39
CA GLN A 109 -35.68 6.84 2.75
C GLN A 109 -34.35 6.12 2.93
N GLU A 110 -33.30 6.74 2.42
CA GLU A 110 -31.91 6.36 2.67
C GLU A 110 -31.68 6.37 4.19
N THR A 111 -31.24 5.24 4.74
CA THR A 111 -30.68 5.22 6.08
C THR A 111 -29.18 5.43 5.93
N ASP A 112 -28.70 6.61 6.33
CA ASP A 112 -27.29 7.02 6.27
C ASP A 112 -26.49 6.41 7.44
N TRP A 113 -26.58 5.09 7.60
CA TRP A 113 -25.86 4.35 8.64
C TRP A 113 -24.59 3.67 8.11
N LEU A 114 -24.46 3.57 6.78
CA LEU A 114 -23.38 2.87 6.11
C LEU A 114 -22.79 3.75 4.99
N GLN A 115 -21.64 4.36 5.27
CA GLN A 115 -20.83 5.04 4.28
C GLN A 115 -19.65 4.15 3.90
N VAL A 116 -19.61 3.73 2.64
CA VAL A 116 -18.52 2.91 2.09
C VAL A 116 -17.65 3.78 1.19
N ASP A 117 -16.47 4.16 1.70
CA ASP A 117 -15.40 4.74 0.90
C ASP A 117 -14.26 3.73 0.76
N LEU A 118 -14.11 3.21 -0.45
CA LEU A 118 -13.07 2.23 -0.80
C LEU A 118 -11.98 2.89 -1.65
N THR A 119 -11.95 4.22 -1.72
CA THR A 119 -10.83 4.93 -2.32
C THR A 119 -9.61 4.84 -1.41
N ARG A 120 -8.43 4.72 -2.00
CA ARG A 120 -7.21 4.84 -1.22
C ARG A 120 -7.07 6.26 -0.71
N TRP A 121 -6.61 6.40 0.53
CA TRP A 121 -6.11 7.67 1.04
C TRP A 121 -5.06 8.23 0.06
N GLY A 122 -5.31 9.44 -0.46
CA GLY A 122 -4.37 10.16 -1.34
C GLY A 122 -4.43 9.83 -2.84
N GLY A 123 -5.50 9.23 -3.39
CA GLY A 123 -5.64 9.22 -4.86
C GLY A 123 -6.91 8.62 -5.45
N GLY A 124 -7.90 9.47 -5.72
CA GLY A 124 -9.18 9.05 -6.33
C GLY A 124 -9.25 9.14 -7.87
N ALA A 125 -8.62 10.15 -8.49
CA ALA A 125 -8.86 10.44 -9.92
C ALA A 125 -8.17 9.46 -10.89
N ALA A 126 -6.90 9.11 -10.65
CA ALA A 126 -6.15 8.21 -11.51
C ALA A 126 -6.68 6.77 -11.46
N ASP A 127 -7.17 6.35 -10.29
CA ASP A 127 -7.69 5.01 -10.06
C ASP A 127 -9.05 4.82 -10.76
N SER A 128 -9.88 5.87 -10.78
CA SER A 128 -11.16 5.89 -11.51
C SER A 128 -10.97 5.76 -13.04
N ARG A 129 -9.95 6.40 -13.62
CA ARG A 129 -9.68 6.28 -15.07
C ARG A 129 -9.21 4.87 -15.46
N LYS A 130 -8.34 4.25 -14.66
CA LYS A 130 -7.91 2.85 -14.90
C LYS A 130 -9.10 1.90 -14.82
N PHE A 131 -9.99 2.11 -13.85
CA PHE A 131 -11.17 1.29 -13.68
C PHE A 131 -12.09 1.31 -14.91
N GLU A 132 -12.43 2.50 -15.42
CA GLU A 132 -13.29 2.62 -16.61
C GLU A 132 -12.63 2.04 -17.88
N LEU A 133 -11.30 2.17 -18.02
CA LEU A 133 -10.56 1.53 -19.11
C LEU A 133 -10.64 0.00 -19.03
N LEU A 134 -10.39 -0.58 -17.85
CA LEU A 134 -10.46 -2.03 -17.65
C LEU A 134 -11.89 -2.56 -17.84
N LYS A 135 -12.90 -1.87 -17.32
CA LYS A 135 -14.32 -2.18 -17.54
C LYS A 135 -14.66 -2.18 -19.03
N SER A 136 -14.25 -1.15 -19.75
CA SER A 136 -14.43 -1.06 -21.21
C SER A 136 -13.70 -2.17 -21.97
N ALA A 137 -12.52 -2.57 -21.50
CA ALA A 137 -11.76 -3.67 -22.09
C ALA A 137 -12.46 -5.03 -21.91
N ILE A 138 -12.96 -5.29 -20.70
CA ILE A 138 -13.67 -6.54 -20.36
C ILE A 138 -14.97 -6.65 -21.17
N LEU A 139 -15.81 -5.61 -21.14
CA LEU A 139 -17.10 -5.61 -21.83
C LEU A 139 -16.94 -5.65 -23.36
N GLY A 140 -15.90 -4.99 -23.88
CA GLY A 140 -15.58 -4.99 -25.31
C GLY A 140 -14.75 -6.18 -25.78
N ARG A 141 -14.38 -7.11 -24.90
CA ARG A 141 -13.42 -8.20 -25.17
C ARG A 141 -12.14 -7.72 -25.87
N ARG A 142 -11.60 -6.58 -25.44
CA ARG A 142 -10.41 -5.95 -26.03
C ARG A 142 -9.13 -6.29 -25.27
N VAL A 143 -8.06 -6.52 -26.01
CA VAL A 143 -6.73 -6.80 -25.46
C VAL A 143 -6.18 -5.57 -24.75
N ILE A 144 -5.47 -5.78 -23.64
CA ILE A 144 -4.77 -4.70 -22.93
C ILE A 144 -3.27 -4.96 -22.89
N ASN A 145 -2.51 -3.87 -23.00
CA ASN A 145 -1.08 -3.82 -22.75
C ASN A 145 -0.82 -2.95 -21.53
N PHE A 146 0.07 -3.37 -20.66
CA PHE A 146 0.43 -2.59 -19.48
C PHE A 146 1.79 -3.01 -18.92
N ARG A 147 2.39 -2.11 -18.16
CA ARG A 147 3.57 -2.40 -17.35
C ARG A 147 3.15 -2.84 -15.96
N TYR A 148 3.64 -3.98 -15.50
CA TYR A 148 3.27 -4.55 -14.20
C TYR A 148 4.45 -4.62 -13.25
N VAL A 149 4.27 -4.07 -12.05
CA VAL A 149 5.21 -4.21 -10.94
C VAL A 149 4.78 -5.42 -10.10
N SER A 150 5.57 -6.49 -10.10
CA SER A 150 5.30 -7.69 -9.32
C SER A 150 5.61 -7.49 -7.83
N SER A 151 5.07 -8.36 -6.97
CA SER A 151 5.44 -8.42 -5.54
C SER A 151 6.91 -8.77 -5.31
N TYR A 152 7.59 -9.32 -6.31
CA TYR A 152 9.02 -9.68 -6.27
C TYR A 152 9.92 -8.54 -6.76
N GLY A 153 9.38 -7.32 -6.93
CA GLY A 153 10.14 -6.14 -7.36
C GLY A 153 10.48 -6.09 -8.86
N GLN A 154 10.17 -7.14 -9.62
CA GLN A 154 10.35 -7.13 -11.07
C GLN A 154 9.26 -6.32 -11.74
N THR A 155 9.68 -5.46 -12.68
CA THR A 155 8.78 -4.71 -13.56
C THR A 155 8.83 -5.33 -14.95
N THR A 156 7.69 -5.75 -15.47
CA THR A 156 7.58 -6.43 -16.77
C THR A 156 6.42 -5.86 -17.57
N ASP A 157 6.61 -5.65 -18.86
CA ASP A 157 5.51 -5.35 -19.77
C ASP A 157 4.69 -6.62 -20.01
N ARG A 158 3.37 -6.48 -20.08
CA ARG A 158 2.40 -7.57 -20.13
C ARG A 158 1.33 -7.26 -21.16
N ARG A 159 1.02 -8.28 -21.94
CA ARG A 159 -0.20 -8.37 -22.74
C ARG A 159 -1.18 -9.32 -22.03
N ALA A 160 -2.44 -8.94 -21.90
CA ALA A 160 -3.44 -9.77 -21.23
C ALA A 160 -4.85 -9.61 -21.83
N TYR A 161 -5.65 -10.67 -21.69
CA TYR A 161 -7.06 -10.71 -22.10
C TYR A 161 -7.93 -10.61 -20.84
N PRO A 162 -8.49 -9.43 -20.53
CA PRO A 162 -9.12 -9.16 -19.24
C PRO A 162 -10.46 -9.89 -19.09
N ALA A 163 -10.61 -10.70 -18.05
CA ALA A 163 -11.82 -11.51 -17.85
C ALA A 163 -12.81 -10.86 -16.87
N ARG A 164 -12.34 -10.42 -15.70
CA ARG A 164 -13.17 -9.75 -14.69
C ARG A 164 -12.35 -8.89 -13.73
N LEU A 165 -13.01 -7.90 -13.15
CA LEU A 165 -12.51 -7.16 -11.99
C LEU A 165 -13.06 -7.79 -10.71
N VAL A 166 -12.21 -7.89 -9.69
CA VAL A 166 -12.57 -8.42 -8.36
C VAL A 166 -12.11 -7.44 -7.30
N PHE A 167 -12.99 -7.11 -6.37
CA PHE A 167 -12.65 -6.34 -5.18
C PHE A 167 -12.44 -7.29 -4.00
N LYS A 168 -11.24 -7.29 -3.41
CA LYS A 168 -10.88 -8.15 -2.27
C LYS A 168 -9.85 -7.45 -1.39
N GLY A 169 -9.93 -7.57 -0.06
CA GLY A 169 -8.92 -7.01 0.87
C GLY A 169 -8.60 -5.53 0.60
N GLN A 170 -9.64 -4.71 0.45
CA GLN A 170 -9.57 -3.27 0.16
C GLN A 170 -8.83 -2.91 -1.15
N GLY A 171 -8.74 -3.82 -2.10
CA GLY A 171 -8.05 -3.59 -3.37
C GLY A 171 -8.79 -4.17 -4.57
N TRP A 172 -8.64 -3.49 -5.71
CA TRP A 172 -9.07 -3.98 -7.01
C TRP A 172 -8.02 -4.91 -7.63
N TYR A 173 -8.48 -6.03 -8.17
CA TYR A 173 -7.68 -7.02 -8.89
C TYR A 173 -8.33 -7.30 -10.25
N LEU A 174 -7.50 -7.44 -11.27
CA LEU A 174 -7.88 -7.89 -12.60
C LEU A 174 -7.50 -9.35 -12.76
N GLN A 175 -8.46 -10.22 -13.02
CA GLN A 175 -8.16 -11.55 -13.57
C GLN A 175 -8.13 -11.47 -15.08
N ALA A 176 -7.01 -11.88 -15.67
CA ALA A 176 -6.81 -11.85 -17.11
C ALA A 176 -6.01 -13.06 -17.58
N TYR A 177 -6.30 -13.54 -18.79
CA TYR A 177 -5.51 -14.58 -19.44
C TYR A 177 -4.23 -13.95 -20.01
N CYS A 178 -3.07 -14.50 -19.65
CA CYS A 178 -1.78 -14.04 -20.15
C CYS A 178 -1.32 -14.98 -21.28
N PRO A 179 -1.38 -14.56 -22.56
CA PRO A 179 -0.99 -15.41 -23.69
C PRO A 179 0.48 -15.85 -23.61
N GLU A 180 1.39 -14.99 -23.14
CA GLU A 180 2.81 -15.32 -22.95
C GLU A 180 3.06 -16.48 -21.99
N LYS A 181 2.16 -16.66 -21.01
CA LYS A 181 2.28 -17.68 -19.95
C LYS A 181 1.24 -18.80 -20.09
N GLY A 182 0.39 -18.74 -21.11
CA GLY A 182 -0.62 -19.76 -21.40
C GLY A 182 -1.66 -19.97 -20.30
N GLY A 183 -1.97 -18.97 -19.48
CA GLY A 183 -2.89 -19.17 -18.35
C GLY A 183 -3.41 -17.90 -17.69
N TYR A 184 -4.41 -18.07 -16.82
CA TYR A 184 -4.98 -16.97 -16.03
C TYR A 184 -4.03 -16.51 -14.92
N ARG A 185 -4.04 -15.19 -14.70
CA ARG A 185 -3.29 -14.52 -13.64
C ARG A 185 -4.15 -13.42 -13.03
N THR A 186 -3.87 -13.13 -11.75
CA THR A 186 -4.52 -12.07 -11.00
C THR A 186 -3.54 -10.92 -10.81
N PHE A 187 -3.91 -9.73 -11.29
CA PHE A 187 -3.09 -8.52 -11.24
C PHE A 187 -3.72 -7.49 -10.32
N LYS A 188 -3.02 -7.07 -9.26
CA LYS A 188 -3.47 -5.93 -8.44
C LYS A 188 -3.49 -4.64 -9.28
N VAL A 189 -4.65 -4.01 -9.42
CA VAL A 189 -4.87 -2.86 -10.33
C VAL A 189 -3.99 -1.67 -9.97
N SER A 190 -3.71 -1.45 -8.69
CA SER A 190 -2.81 -0.37 -8.25
C SER A 190 -1.37 -0.53 -8.74
N ARG A 191 -0.95 -1.76 -9.09
CA ARG A 191 0.40 -2.07 -9.62
C ARG A 191 0.48 -2.07 -11.16
N ILE A 192 -0.65 -1.81 -11.83
CA ILE A 192 -0.71 -1.65 -13.28
C ILE A 192 -0.32 -0.20 -13.62
N LEU A 193 0.74 -0.07 -14.41
CA LEU A 193 1.29 1.18 -14.92
C LEU A 193 1.10 1.23 -16.44
N ASN A 194 0.93 2.43 -17.00
CA ASN A 194 0.80 2.66 -18.45
C ASN A 194 -0.19 1.70 -19.12
N LEU A 195 -1.43 1.67 -18.60
CA LEU A 195 -2.48 0.82 -19.16
C LEU A 195 -2.95 1.38 -20.51
N GLU A 196 -2.84 0.56 -21.55
CA GLU A 196 -3.24 0.88 -22.91
C GLU A 196 -4.24 -0.15 -23.42
N LEU A 197 -5.36 0.35 -23.93
CA LEU A 197 -6.38 -0.46 -24.57
C LEU A 197 -6.02 -0.63 -26.05
N GLN A 198 -6.02 -1.87 -26.52
CA GLN A 198 -5.77 -2.19 -27.92
C GLN A 198 -7.09 -2.31 -28.67
N ASP A 199 -7.08 -2.04 -29.98
CA ASP A 199 -8.25 -2.20 -30.84
C ASP A 199 -8.55 -3.67 -31.17
N GLU A 200 -7.59 -4.54 -30.95
CA GLU A 200 -7.73 -5.98 -31.12
C GLU A 200 -8.68 -6.58 -30.08
N CYS A 201 -9.62 -7.40 -30.56
CA CYS A 201 -10.49 -8.21 -29.73
C CYS A 201 -9.96 -9.64 -29.60
N TYR A 202 -10.23 -10.30 -28.48
CA TYR A 202 -9.96 -11.72 -28.29
C TYR A 202 -11.27 -12.52 -28.24
N ASP A 203 -11.22 -13.75 -28.75
CA ASP A 203 -12.37 -14.66 -28.82
C ASP A 203 -12.29 -15.80 -27.79
N LEU A 204 -11.51 -15.59 -26.73
CA LEU A 204 -11.41 -16.52 -25.61
C LEU A 204 -12.63 -16.33 -24.69
N GLU A 205 -13.44 -17.37 -24.53
CA GLU A 205 -14.52 -17.35 -23.54
C GLU A 205 -13.93 -17.24 -22.13
N PRO A 206 -14.25 -16.20 -21.35
CA PRO A 206 -13.61 -15.98 -20.07
C PRO A 206 -14.04 -17.02 -19.03
N ALA A 207 -13.12 -17.94 -18.68
CA ALA A 207 -13.29 -18.90 -17.59
C ALA A 207 -12.17 -18.75 -16.53
N PRO A 208 -12.01 -17.57 -15.90
CA PRO A 208 -11.00 -17.41 -14.87
C PRO A 208 -11.34 -18.29 -13.66
N PRO A 209 -10.34 -18.92 -13.02
CA PRO A 209 -10.59 -19.70 -11.80
C PRO A 209 -11.15 -18.80 -10.70
N PRO A 210 -11.88 -19.37 -9.72
CA PRO A 210 -12.21 -18.67 -8.48
C PRO A 210 -10.94 -18.02 -7.92
N ILE A 211 -11.06 -16.81 -7.36
CA ILE A 211 -9.97 -16.31 -6.52
C ILE A 211 -10.03 -17.18 -5.27
N GLU A 212 -9.24 -18.26 -5.24
CA GLU A 212 -9.16 -19.17 -4.10
C GLU A 212 -9.07 -18.33 -2.81
N MET A 213 -10.04 -18.57 -1.94
CA MET A 213 -10.15 -17.95 -0.61
C MET A 213 -9.52 -18.83 0.47
N ASP A 214 -9.17 -20.07 0.14
CA ASP A 214 -8.75 -21.03 1.15
C ASP A 214 -7.24 -21.12 1.18
N GLY A 215 -6.66 -20.22 1.98
CA GLY A 215 -5.30 -20.30 2.43
C GLY A 215 -4.24 -20.02 1.36
N PRO A 216 -2.99 -19.82 1.79
CA PRO A 216 -1.88 -19.76 0.85
C PRO A 216 -1.68 -21.16 0.21
N PRO A 217 -1.06 -21.27 -0.97
CA PRO A 217 -0.92 -22.53 -1.69
C PRO A 217 -0.30 -23.61 -0.80
N GLU A 218 -0.85 -24.82 -0.83
CA GLU A 218 -0.36 -25.96 -0.03
C GLU A 218 1.17 -26.10 -0.18
N GLY A 219 1.88 -26.06 0.95
CA GLY A 219 3.33 -26.20 1.04
C GLY A 219 4.14 -24.89 1.14
N LEU A 220 3.56 -23.72 0.86
CA LEU A 220 4.24 -22.42 0.97
C LEU A 220 3.95 -21.67 2.28
N CYS A 221 2.95 -22.10 3.02
CA CYS A 221 2.57 -21.47 4.28
C CYS A 221 3.32 -22.07 5.46
N LYS A 222 3.63 -21.22 6.44
CA LYS A 222 4.16 -21.63 7.74
C LYS A 222 3.28 -21.05 8.83
N SER A 223 3.05 -21.85 9.87
CA SER A 223 2.48 -21.34 11.12
C SER A 223 3.50 -20.41 11.77
N VAL A 224 3.08 -19.18 12.06
CA VAL A 224 3.89 -18.13 12.67
C VAL A 224 3.27 -17.78 14.02
N ARG A 225 4.09 -17.77 15.06
CA ARG A 225 3.70 -17.32 16.39
C ARG A 225 4.32 -15.96 16.66
N LEU A 226 3.47 -14.96 16.87
CA LEU A 226 3.83 -13.56 17.03
C LEU A 226 3.49 -13.09 18.44
N ARG A 227 4.32 -12.20 18.99
CA ARG A 227 4.06 -11.49 20.23
C ARG A 227 4.02 -10.00 19.93
N PHE A 228 2.87 -9.38 20.16
CA PHE A 228 2.67 -7.95 19.97
C PHE A 228 2.71 -7.21 21.30
N SER A 229 3.29 -6.01 21.26
CA SER A 229 3.32 -5.10 22.41
C SER A 229 1.92 -4.52 22.68
N PRO A 230 1.57 -4.15 23.94
CA PRO A 230 0.23 -3.65 24.29
C PRO A 230 -0.22 -2.44 23.47
N PHE A 231 0.71 -1.55 23.09
CA PHE A 231 0.42 -0.36 22.29
C PHE A 231 -0.03 -0.69 20.85
N MET A 232 0.15 -1.93 20.38
CA MET A 232 -0.32 -2.41 19.08
C MET A 232 -1.70 -3.08 19.13
N ALA A 233 -2.36 -3.12 20.29
CA ALA A 233 -3.65 -3.80 20.44
C ALA A 233 -4.68 -3.39 19.40
N TYR A 234 -4.82 -2.09 19.10
CA TYR A 234 -5.79 -1.59 18.11
C TYR A 234 -5.61 -2.29 16.75
N ARG A 235 -4.37 -2.38 16.27
CA ARG A 235 -4.06 -2.97 14.96
C ARG A 235 -4.15 -4.49 14.97
N VAL A 236 -3.82 -5.12 16.11
CA VAL A 236 -3.98 -6.57 16.26
C VAL A 236 -5.45 -6.95 16.13
N TYR A 237 -6.36 -6.21 16.77
CA TYR A 237 -7.81 -6.45 16.64
C TYR A 237 -8.38 -6.03 15.28
N ASP A 238 -7.75 -5.10 14.55
CA ASP A 238 -8.14 -4.77 13.17
C ASP A 238 -7.79 -5.90 12.17
N GLU A 239 -6.77 -6.71 12.47
CA GLU A 239 -6.17 -7.65 11.51
C GLU A 239 -6.36 -9.13 11.85
N PHE A 240 -6.67 -9.47 13.10
CA PHE A 240 -6.82 -10.84 13.57
C PHE A 240 -8.14 -11.04 14.31
N ASP A 241 -8.78 -12.19 14.07
CA ASP A 241 -9.96 -12.60 14.82
C ASP A 241 -9.59 -12.87 16.29
N GLU A 242 -10.51 -12.57 17.22
CA GLU A 242 -10.29 -12.72 18.67
C GLU A 242 -9.85 -14.14 19.06
N ASP A 243 -10.35 -15.17 18.36
CA ASP A 243 -10.01 -16.57 18.59
C ASP A 243 -8.53 -16.90 18.35
N CYS A 244 -7.83 -16.09 17.55
CA CYS A 244 -6.41 -16.26 17.27
C CYS A 244 -5.51 -15.53 18.29
N ILE A 245 -6.10 -14.75 19.21
CA ILE A 245 -5.41 -13.84 20.12
C ILE A 245 -5.44 -14.39 21.55
N THR A 246 -4.28 -14.42 22.20
CA THR A 246 -4.15 -14.74 23.62
C THR A 246 -3.51 -13.57 24.36
N LEU A 247 -4.28 -12.92 25.24
CA LEU A 247 -3.77 -11.87 26.12
C LEU A 247 -2.88 -12.48 27.21
N LYS A 248 -1.70 -11.89 27.41
CA LYS A 248 -0.76 -12.24 28.47
C LYS A 248 -0.94 -11.32 29.69
N GLU A 249 -0.44 -11.78 30.83
CA GLU A 249 -0.50 -11.05 32.11
C GLU A 249 0.21 -9.68 32.06
N ASP A 250 1.20 -9.54 31.19
CA ASP A 250 1.94 -8.30 30.92
C ASP A 250 1.25 -7.36 29.92
N GLY A 251 0.03 -7.71 29.48
CA GLY A 251 -0.74 -6.97 28.47
C GLY A 251 -0.30 -7.22 27.02
N ALA A 252 0.70 -8.08 26.78
CA ALA A 252 1.11 -8.44 25.43
C ALA A 252 0.09 -9.39 24.79
N LEU A 253 0.01 -9.35 23.46
CA LEU A 253 -0.92 -10.16 22.69
C LEU A 253 -0.13 -11.23 21.93
N LEU A 254 -0.39 -12.51 22.22
CA LEU A 254 0.14 -13.61 21.41
C LEU A 254 -0.84 -13.94 20.30
N VAL A 255 -0.35 -14.05 19.08
CA VAL A 255 -1.13 -14.41 17.91
C VAL A 255 -0.51 -15.61 17.21
N GLN A 256 -1.33 -16.59 16.86
CA GLN A 256 -0.89 -17.75 16.08
C GLN A 256 -1.68 -17.84 14.79
N VAL A 257 -0.99 -17.66 13.66
CA VAL A 257 -1.61 -17.54 12.33
C VAL A 257 -0.73 -18.20 11.27
N THR A 258 -1.34 -18.56 10.14
CA THR A 258 -0.63 -19.20 9.03
C THR A 258 -0.44 -18.22 7.88
N PHE A 259 0.81 -17.97 7.51
CA PHE A 259 1.18 -17.03 6.45
C PHE A 259 2.09 -17.67 5.39
N PRO A 260 2.10 -17.18 4.15
CA PRO A 260 3.10 -17.56 3.16
C PRO A 260 4.50 -17.10 3.59
N ASP A 261 5.50 -17.98 3.51
CA ASP A 261 6.91 -17.63 3.78
C ASP A 261 7.53 -16.97 2.52
N ASP A 262 7.09 -15.76 2.21
CA ASP A 262 7.58 -14.95 1.08
C ASP A 262 7.88 -13.49 1.47
N GLY A 263 8.30 -12.68 0.49
CA GLY A 263 8.63 -11.27 0.71
C GLY A 263 7.49 -10.42 1.29
N TRP A 264 6.23 -10.81 1.08
CA TRP A 264 5.09 -10.08 1.63
C TRP A 264 5.02 -10.22 3.15
N LEU A 265 5.26 -11.43 3.70
CA LEU A 265 5.26 -11.65 5.15
C LEU A 265 6.28 -10.75 5.86
N TYR A 266 7.50 -10.64 5.34
CA TYR A 266 8.53 -9.82 5.96
C TYR A 266 8.17 -8.33 5.93
N GLY A 267 7.66 -7.81 4.81
CA GLY A 267 7.20 -6.42 4.72
C GLY A 267 6.00 -6.14 5.63
N TYR A 268 5.09 -7.10 5.74
CA TYR A 268 3.95 -7.05 6.64
C TYR A 268 4.40 -7.00 8.11
N LEU A 269 5.29 -7.88 8.55
CA LEU A 269 5.82 -7.85 9.92
C LEU A 269 6.60 -6.55 10.21
N LEU A 270 7.42 -6.07 9.27
CA LEU A 270 8.14 -4.80 9.42
C LEU A 270 7.21 -3.59 9.57
N SER A 271 5.99 -3.66 9.00
CA SER A 271 5.02 -2.57 9.11
C SER A 271 4.52 -2.34 10.55
N PHE A 272 4.68 -3.32 11.45
CA PHE A 272 4.39 -3.15 12.88
C PHE A 272 5.54 -2.47 13.65
N GLY A 273 6.65 -2.16 12.98
CA GLY A 273 7.83 -1.56 13.59
C GLY A 273 8.41 -2.42 14.71
N ALA A 274 8.80 -1.79 15.82
CA ALA A 274 9.29 -2.47 17.02
C ALA A 274 8.17 -3.12 17.86
N GLY A 275 6.91 -3.05 17.41
CA GLY A 275 5.75 -3.56 18.14
C GLY A 275 5.49 -5.06 18.01
N VAL A 276 6.24 -5.78 17.16
CA VAL A 276 6.08 -7.21 16.91
C VAL A 276 7.38 -7.98 17.16
N GLU A 277 7.28 -9.10 17.86
CA GLU A 277 8.33 -10.10 17.99
C GLU A 277 7.87 -11.42 17.36
N VAL A 278 8.70 -12.00 16.49
CA VAL A 278 8.49 -13.36 15.97
C VAL A 278 9.05 -14.36 16.96
N LEU A 279 8.19 -15.24 17.48
CA LEU A 279 8.58 -16.35 18.37
C LEU A 279 8.93 -17.59 17.54
N GLU A 280 8.10 -17.93 16.56
CA GLU A 280 8.29 -19.08 15.67
C GLU A 280 7.78 -18.75 14.25
N PRO A 281 8.39 -19.32 13.18
CA PRO A 281 9.57 -20.18 13.20
C PRO A 281 10.89 -19.36 13.23
N PRO A 282 12.03 -19.95 13.70
CA PRO A 282 13.32 -19.26 13.82
C PRO A 282 13.79 -18.61 12.51
N ARG A 283 13.57 -19.27 11.37
CA ARG A 283 13.91 -18.74 10.04
C ARG A 283 13.28 -17.36 9.77
N VAL A 284 12.02 -17.19 10.13
CA VAL A 284 11.30 -15.92 9.92
C VAL A 284 11.87 -14.85 10.84
N LYS A 285 12.17 -15.20 12.11
CA LYS A 285 12.83 -14.32 13.08
C LYS A 285 14.21 -13.84 12.58
N GLU A 286 15.05 -14.76 12.12
CA GLU A 286 16.39 -14.46 11.60
C GLU A 286 16.32 -13.56 10.36
N ARG A 287 15.45 -13.89 9.41
CA ARG A 287 15.31 -13.12 8.17
C ARG A 287 14.74 -11.72 8.42
N LEU A 288 13.76 -11.59 9.33
CA LEU A 288 13.23 -10.29 9.75
C LEU A 288 14.31 -9.43 10.43
N SER A 289 15.13 -10.03 11.30
CA SER A 289 16.24 -9.35 11.97
C SER A 289 17.29 -8.82 10.99
N LEU A 290 17.66 -9.62 9.99
CA LEU A 290 18.58 -9.19 8.92
C LEU A 290 18.03 -7.99 8.15
N LEU A 291 16.75 -8.04 7.74
CA LEU A 291 16.12 -6.92 7.03
C LEU A 291 16.04 -5.66 7.90
N ALA A 292 15.71 -5.79 9.19
CA ALA A 292 15.71 -4.67 10.11
C ALA A 292 17.12 -4.05 10.25
N LYS A 293 18.17 -4.88 10.27
CA LYS A 293 19.57 -4.41 10.28
C LYS A 293 19.94 -3.68 8.99
N GLU A 294 19.56 -4.20 7.83
CA GLU A 294 19.78 -3.52 6.54
C GLU A 294 19.08 -2.16 6.49
N ILE A 295 17.82 -2.10 6.94
CA ILE A 295 17.06 -0.84 7.06
C ILE A 295 17.78 0.13 8.00
N TRP A 296 18.22 -0.33 9.17
CA TRP A 296 18.98 0.50 10.09
C TRP A 296 20.27 1.03 9.46
N GLN A 297 21.05 0.19 8.77
CA GLN A 297 22.27 0.61 8.07
C GLN A 297 22.02 1.66 6.99
N LEU A 298 20.89 1.58 6.27
CA LEU A 298 20.52 2.57 5.26
C LEU A 298 20.05 3.90 5.87
N ASN A 299 19.56 3.88 7.12
CA ASN A 299 18.93 5.03 7.77
C ASN A 299 19.70 5.54 9.00
N CYS A 300 20.89 5.01 9.31
CA CYS A 300 21.66 5.35 10.51
C CYS A 300 22.27 6.76 10.51
N LYS A 301 21.94 7.59 9.50
CA LYS A 301 22.14 9.04 9.48
C LYS A 301 20.89 9.68 8.87
N PRO A 302 19.90 10.17 9.67
CA PRO A 302 19.97 11.52 10.27
C PRO A 302 19.28 11.69 11.65
N ASP A 303 19.57 12.82 12.31
CA ASP A 303 19.12 13.28 13.64
C ASP A 303 17.59 13.51 13.79
N ILE A 304 16.76 12.46 13.78
CA ILE A 304 15.32 12.61 14.06
C ILE A 304 14.79 11.49 14.95
N GLY A 305 14.15 11.84 16.07
CA GLY A 305 13.54 10.91 17.03
C GLY A 305 12.24 10.26 16.54
N CYS A 306 11.89 9.12 17.16
CA CYS A 306 10.69 8.35 16.83
C CYS A 306 9.41 9.03 17.36
N GLN A 307 8.46 9.37 16.46
CA GLN A 307 7.20 10.05 16.82
C GLN A 307 6.14 9.14 17.46
N VAL A 308 6.32 7.81 17.44
CA VAL A 308 5.25 6.85 17.77
C VAL A 308 5.31 6.36 19.22
N CYS A 309 6.50 6.15 19.77
CA CYS A 309 6.66 5.61 21.13
C CYS A 309 7.00 6.69 22.19
N GLY A 310 7.04 7.97 21.80
CA GLY A 310 7.39 9.09 22.70
C GLY A 310 8.80 9.01 23.30
N SER A 311 9.60 8.03 22.88
CA SER A 311 10.98 7.88 23.32
C SER A 311 11.79 8.99 22.66
N MET A 312 12.24 9.96 23.45
CA MET A 312 13.42 10.70 23.06
C MET A 312 14.54 9.66 22.97
N MET A 313 15.18 9.52 21.79
CA MET A 313 16.58 9.09 21.84
C MET A 313 17.25 10.14 22.71
N GLU A 314 17.80 9.71 23.86
CA GLU A 314 18.63 10.58 24.69
C GLU A 314 19.58 11.35 23.77
N PRO A 315 19.80 12.66 23.98
CA PRO A 315 20.83 13.36 23.22
C PRO A 315 22.08 12.50 23.34
N SER A 316 22.64 12.12 22.19
CA SER A 316 23.80 11.23 22.12
C SER A 316 24.87 11.71 23.09
N THR A 317 24.89 11.10 24.27
CA THR A 317 25.99 11.22 25.24
C THR A 317 27.02 10.12 24.98
N GLN A 318 26.75 9.25 24.02
CA GLN A 318 27.78 8.47 23.36
C GLN A 318 28.49 9.38 22.37
N LYS A 319 29.54 10.07 22.85
CA LYS A 319 30.71 10.37 22.01
C LYS A 319 30.95 9.14 21.14
N GLU A 320 30.69 9.27 19.85
CA GLU A 320 30.95 8.24 18.86
C GLU A 320 32.41 7.82 19.02
N ALA A 321 32.64 6.69 19.68
CA ALA A 321 33.86 5.95 19.49
C ALA A 321 33.80 5.52 18.02
N PHE A 322 34.62 6.15 17.19
CA PHE A 322 34.91 5.72 15.82
C PHE A 322 35.24 4.23 15.87
N HIS A 323 34.26 3.36 15.62
CA HIS A 323 34.50 1.95 15.40
C HIS A 323 34.98 1.81 13.95
N MET A 324 36.27 2.08 13.76
CA MET A 324 37.03 1.58 12.63
C MET A 324 36.97 0.04 12.67
N GLU A 325 36.75 -0.60 11.52
CA GLU A 325 37.04 -2.02 11.35
C GLU A 325 38.46 -2.33 11.88
N PRO A 326 38.73 -3.52 12.42
CA PRO A 326 40.05 -3.85 12.94
C PRO A 326 41.05 -3.95 11.79
N ILE A 327 41.61 -2.81 11.41
CA ILE A 327 42.87 -2.73 10.66
C ILE A 327 43.94 -3.06 11.69
N ASN A 328 44.69 -4.13 11.45
CA ASN A 328 45.80 -4.59 12.27
C ASN A 328 47.02 -3.62 12.21
N GLN A 329 46.79 -2.33 12.37
CA GLN A 329 47.78 -1.24 12.34
C GLN A 329 47.83 -0.59 13.72
N SER A 330 48.98 -0.69 14.39
CA SER A 330 49.25 0.08 15.60
C SER A 330 49.47 1.55 15.23
N TYR A 331 49.00 2.49 16.05
CA TYR A 331 49.19 3.92 15.82
C TYR A 331 50.12 4.50 16.89
N CYS A 332 50.96 5.47 16.50
CA CYS A 332 51.77 6.21 17.44
C CYS A 332 50.88 6.99 18.41
N GLN A 333 51.03 6.72 19.71
CA GLN A 333 50.27 7.32 20.80
C GLN A 333 50.69 8.78 21.14
N SER A 334 51.35 9.46 20.20
CA SER A 334 51.76 10.87 20.27
C SER A 334 51.30 11.65 19.03
N CYS A 335 51.67 11.24 17.81
CA CYS A 335 51.29 11.95 16.59
C CYS A 335 50.14 11.31 15.80
N GLY A 336 49.64 10.14 16.21
CA GLY A 336 48.59 9.42 15.51
C GLY A 336 49.02 8.78 14.19
N MET A 337 50.32 8.79 13.86
CA MET A 337 50.85 8.17 12.64
C MET A 337 50.74 6.64 12.70
N PRO A 338 50.28 5.95 11.64
CA PRO A 338 50.31 4.49 11.56
C PRO A 338 51.75 3.96 11.69
N ILE A 339 51.92 2.94 12.54
CA ILE A 339 53.15 2.18 12.72
C ILE A 339 52.98 0.86 11.97
N SER A 340 53.47 0.82 10.73
CA SER A 340 53.43 -0.37 9.88
C SER A 340 54.77 -1.11 9.80
N ASP A 341 55.87 -0.48 10.22
CA ASP A 341 57.24 -1.01 10.16
C ASP A 341 57.93 -0.94 11.54
N PRO A 342 58.47 -2.03 12.09
CA PRO A 342 59.26 -2.00 13.32
C PRO A 342 60.43 -1.01 13.29
N ALA A 343 60.97 -0.65 12.12
CA ALA A 343 62.08 0.30 11.97
C ALA A 343 61.71 1.78 12.25
N ILE A 344 60.42 2.06 12.45
CA ILE A 344 59.93 3.40 12.83
C ILE A 344 59.52 3.50 14.30
N LEU A 345 59.73 2.45 15.10
CA LEU A 345 59.51 2.49 16.55
C LEU A 345 60.54 3.38 17.24
N GLY A 346 60.09 4.11 18.27
CA GLY A 346 60.96 4.86 19.17
C GLY A 346 61.76 3.95 20.09
N THR A 347 62.59 4.52 20.96
CA THR A 347 63.40 3.75 21.91
C THR A 347 63.08 4.13 23.35
N GLU A 348 62.95 3.11 24.20
CA GLU A 348 62.83 3.23 25.65
C GLU A 348 64.21 3.56 26.27
N ALA A 349 64.24 3.91 27.56
CA ALA A 349 65.48 4.31 28.24
C ALA A 349 66.56 3.20 28.31
N ASP A 350 66.14 1.94 28.20
CA ASP A 350 67.00 0.75 28.15
C ASP A 350 67.45 0.37 26.72
N GLY A 351 67.05 1.16 25.72
CA GLY A 351 67.34 0.93 24.30
C GLY A 351 66.39 -0.03 23.61
N ALA A 352 65.36 -0.56 24.29
CA ALA A 352 64.35 -1.42 23.67
C ALA A 352 63.41 -0.61 22.74
N PRO A 353 62.82 -1.23 21.69
CA PRO A 353 61.82 -0.57 20.86
C PRO A 353 60.55 -0.25 21.65
N SER A 354 60.04 0.96 21.50
CA SER A 354 58.80 1.40 22.14
C SER A 354 57.59 0.67 21.57
N GLN A 355 56.65 0.28 22.43
CA GLN A 355 55.40 -0.36 21.99
C GLN A 355 54.34 0.65 21.51
N HIS A 356 54.55 1.94 21.80
CA HIS A 356 53.50 2.96 21.66
C HIS A 356 53.91 4.15 20.80
N TYR A 357 55.19 4.44 20.66
CA TYR A 357 55.65 5.68 20.03
C TYR A 357 56.56 5.43 18.83
N CYS A 358 56.50 6.31 17.83
CA CYS A 358 57.43 6.29 16.71
C CYS A 358 58.72 7.05 17.05
N LYS A 359 59.81 6.74 16.33
CA LYS A 359 61.13 7.37 16.50
C LYS A 359 61.15 8.89 16.36
N TYR A 360 60.17 9.45 15.65
CA TYR A 360 60.06 10.90 15.47
C TYR A 360 59.48 11.59 16.71
N CYS A 361 58.70 10.88 17.52
CA CYS A 361 58.07 11.43 18.72
C CYS A 361 58.82 11.07 19.99
N TYR A 362 59.48 9.91 20.07
CA TYR A 362 60.03 9.38 21.31
C TYR A 362 61.35 8.65 21.06
N GLU A 363 62.39 9.02 21.79
CA GLU A 363 63.72 8.44 21.68
C GLU A 363 64.43 8.47 23.04
N ASN A 364 65.14 7.41 23.39
CA ASN A 364 65.90 7.24 24.63
C ASN A 364 65.09 7.51 25.90
N GLY A 365 63.84 7.06 25.94
CA GLY A 365 62.96 7.22 27.10
C GLY A 365 62.34 8.62 27.25
N ALA A 366 62.48 9.51 26.27
CA ALA A 366 61.93 10.86 26.33
C ALA A 366 61.28 11.31 25.00
N PHE A 367 60.32 12.23 25.08
CA PHE A 367 59.75 12.84 23.88
C PHE A 367 60.75 13.79 23.24
N THR A 368 60.89 13.72 21.93
CA THR A 368 61.89 14.47 21.14
C THR A 368 61.69 15.99 21.17
N ALA A 369 60.49 16.47 21.54
CA ALA A 369 60.20 17.89 21.68
C ALA A 369 59.16 18.17 22.79
N PRO A 370 59.37 19.21 23.63
CA PRO A 370 58.38 19.70 24.57
C PRO A 370 57.36 20.58 23.82
N MET A 371 56.35 19.94 23.25
CA MET A 371 55.30 20.61 22.48
C MET A 371 53.92 20.30 23.03
N SER A 372 53.00 21.27 22.92
CA SER A 372 51.60 21.08 23.29
C SER A 372 50.86 20.21 22.26
N MET A 373 49.66 19.76 22.62
CA MET A 373 48.80 19.03 21.68
C MET A 373 48.45 19.89 20.46
N GLU A 374 48.19 21.18 20.63
CA GLU A 374 47.89 22.09 19.51
C GLU A 374 49.11 22.30 18.60
N ASP A 375 50.32 22.35 19.17
CA ASP A 375 51.56 22.42 18.37
C ASP A 375 51.77 21.14 17.53
N MET A 376 51.47 19.97 18.12
CA MET A 376 51.51 18.70 17.40
C MET A 376 50.47 18.64 16.27
N ILE A 377 49.25 19.14 16.52
CA ILE A 377 48.18 19.21 15.50
C ILE A 377 48.61 20.15 14.37
N ALA A 378 49.18 21.31 14.69
CA ALA A 378 49.68 22.25 13.70
C ALA A 378 50.80 21.65 12.84
N PHE A 379 51.67 20.81 13.43
CA PHE A 379 52.74 20.12 12.71
C PHE A 379 52.24 18.98 11.83
N CYS A 380 51.29 18.16 12.32
CA CYS A 380 50.84 16.96 11.61
C CYS A 380 49.75 17.24 10.56
N ALA A 381 48.91 18.27 10.73
CA ALA A 381 47.77 18.51 9.85
C ALA A 381 48.14 18.73 8.37
N PRO A 382 49.19 19.50 8.01
CA PRO A 382 49.61 19.64 6.61
C PRO A 382 50.04 18.31 5.99
N LEU A 383 50.74 17.46 6.75
CA LEU A 383 51.20 16.14 6.30
C LEU A 383 50.01 15.18 6.08
N MET A 384 48.99 15.26 6.93
CA MET A 384 47.78 14.43 6.80
C MET A 384 46.92 14.86 5.60
N ALA A 385 46.78 16.18 5.36
CA ALA A 385 46.06 16.70 4.20
C ALA A 385 46.79 16.36 2.89
N GLN A 386 48.12 16.42 2.88
CA GLN A 386 48.93 16.04 1.71
C GLN A 386 48.79 14.56 1.35
N ASN A 387 48.70 13.69 2.36
CA ASN A 387 48.63 12.24 2.16
C ASN A 387 47.20 11.70 1.93
N ASN A 388 46.15 12.53 2.04
CA ASN A 388 44.76 12.14 1.84
C ASN A 388 44.07 13.01 0.77
N PRO A 389 43.93 12.52 -0.47
CA PRO A 389 43.25 13.26 -1.54
C PRO A 389 41.81 13.64 -1.14
N GLY A 390 41.49 14.93 -1.14
CA GLY A 390 40.16 15.46 -0.80
C GLY A 390 40.00 15.97 0.63
N MET A 391 41.05 15.91 1.47
CA MET A 391 41.05 16.48 2.82
C MET A 391 41.78 17.83 2.85
N THR A 392 41.14 18.87 3.40
CA THR A 392 41.80 20.17 3.62
C THR A 392 42.60 20.16 4.93
N GLU A 393 43.56 21.07 5.07
CA GLU A 393 44.33 21.22 6.31
C GLU A 393 43.41 21.55 7.51
N GLU A 394 42.36 22.35 7.31
CA GLU A 394 41.39 22.64 8.37
C GLU A 394 40.58 21.40 8.78
N GLN A 395 40.20 20.55 7.82
CA GLN A 395 39.55 19.27 8.10
C GLN A 395 40.48 18.31 8.86
N ALA A 396 41.77 18.26 8.49
CA ALA A 396 42.78 17.48 9.20
C ALA A 396 42.96 17.98 10.64
N LYS A 397 43.04 19.30 10.86
CA LYS A 397 43.08 19.88 12.22
C LYS A 397 41.86 19.52 13.05
N ALA A 398 40.65 19.63 12.47
CA ALA A 398 39.42 19.28 13.15
C ALA A 398 39.38 17.79 13.55
N GLN A 399 39.80 16.90 12.66
CA GLN A 399 39.88 15.47 12.94
C GLN A 399 40.91 15.15 14.03
N MET A 400 42.10 15.75 13.98
CA MET A 400 43.13 15.55 15.00
C MET A 400 42.71 16.08 16.37
N ARG A 401 41.98 17.22 16.44
CA ARG A 401 41.40 17.70 17.71
C ARG A 401 40.40 16.73 18.32
N GLY A 402 39.69 15.95 17.50
CA GLY A 402 38.77 14.91 17.97
C GLY A 402 39.50 13.67 18.51
N PHE A 403 40.59 13.26 17.86
CA PHE A 403 41.27 11.99 18.16
C PHE A 403 42.47 12.12 19.12
N PHE A 404 43.28 13.17 19.05
CA PHE A 404 44.49 13.32 19.86
C PHE A 404 44.25 13.23 21.38
N PRO A 405 43.15 13.74 21.95
CA PRO A 405 42.85 13.56 23.37
C PRO A 405 42.74 12.10 23.83
N MET A 406 42.58 11.14 22.91
CA MET A 406 42.52 9.70 23.21
C MET A 406 43.90 9.03 23.24
N LEU A 407 44.94 9.70 22.75
CA LEU A 407 46.31 9.16 22.70
C LEU A 407 47.00 9.27 24.05
N LEU A 408 47.83 8.28 24.40
CA LEU A 408 48.49 8.19 25.72
C LEU A 408 49.28 9.45 26.12
N ARG A 409 49.91 10.15 25.16
CA ARG A 409 50.66 11.39 25.46
C ARG A 409 49.77 12.55 25.90
N TRP A 410 48.55 12.64 25.38
CA TRP A 410 47.68 13.83 25.52
C TRP A 410 46.45 13.60 26.38
N ARG A 411 46.14 12.33 26.65
CA ARG A 411 45.06 11.95 27.55
C ARG A 411 45.31 12.60 28.91
N LYS A 412 44.35 13.41 29.36
CA LYS A 412 44.29 13.87 30.75
C LYS A 412 43.71 12.71 31.57
N ASP A 413 44.40 12.33 32.64
CA ASP A 413 43.87 11.36 33.61
C ASP A 413 42.60 11.85 34.30
#